data_AF-A0A4V3WWI8-F1
#
_entry.id   AF-A0A4V3WWI8-F1
#
_cell.length_a   1.000
_cell.length_b   1.000
_cell.length_c   1.000
_cell.angle_alpha   90.00
_cell.angle_beta   90.00
_cell.angle_gamma   90.00
#
_symmetry.space_group_name_H-M   'P 1'
#
loop_
_entity.id
_entity.type
_entity.pdbx_description
1 polymer ?
#
loop_
_entity_poly.entity_id
_entity_poly.type
_entity_poly.pdbx_seq_one_letter_code
_entity_poly.pdbx_strand_id
1 'polypeptide(L)'
;MEEVNRMLLTEIKRRFFVFRNGLIADTLRQQGSPYRYIFGLNLPQLSEIAKTIPHSADMAMALIDNDNTRESQLIAPLVFPNIEMTEAIAIEWLRKAKSTEAIDVFCLKQLRENSLAENIISEIQYSDSDLDRYAVLRLLFGLIPNKMDFAKRYALSELERNNDVTRFSAMQLLNEIEFIDADKTSQ
;
A
#
# COMPACT_ATOMS: atom_id res chain seq x y z
N MET A 1 -18.73 20.17 8.13
CA MET A 1 -17.65 19.16 8.02
C MET A 1 -16.67 19.49 6.90
N GLU A 2 -17.13 19.84 5.70
CA GLU A 2 -16.26 20.14 4.55
C GLU A 2 -15.27 21.30 4.77
N GLU A 3 -15.70 22.39 5.43
CA GLU A 3 -14.82 23.53 5.75
C GLU A 3 -13.74 23.18 6.77
N VAL A 4 -14.08 22.39 7.79
CA VAL A 4 -13.13 21.88 8.79
C VAL A 4 -12.10 20.98 8.12
N ASN A 5 -12.52 20.08 7.23
CA ASN A 5 -11.60 19.23 6.47
C ASN A 5 -10.68 20.05 5.56
N ARG A 6 -11.17 21.11 4.92
CA ARG A 6 -10.32 22.05 4.15
C ARG A 6 -9.25 22.71 5.03
N MET A 7 -9.61 23.16 6.24
CA MET A 7 -8.65 23.74 7.18
C MET A 7 -7.60 22.71 7.63
N LEU A 8 -8.02 21.48 7.96
CA LEU A 8 -7.12 20.40 8.36
C LEU A 8 -6.18 19.97 7.23
N LEU A 9 -6.68 19.83 6.00
CA LEU A 9 -5.84 19.54 4.82
C LEU A 9 -4.80 20.64 4.59
N THR A 10 -5.16 21.89 4.85
CA THR A 10 -4.23 23.02 4.77
C THR A 10 -3.13 22.89 5.83
N GLU A 11 -3.47 22.54 7.06
CA GLU A 11 -2.51 22.31 8.13
C GLU A 11 -1.59 21.11 7.85
N ILE A 12 -2.13 20.01 7.33
CA ILE A 12 -1.34 18.84 6.88
C ILE A 12 -0.31 19.28 5.83
N LYS A 13 -0.73 20.06 4.82
CA LYS A 13 0.18 20.58 3.79
C LYS A 13 1.27 21.47 4.41
N ARG A 14 0.96 22.32 5.38
CA ARG A 14 1.97 23.13 6.09
C ARG A 14 3.01 22.24 6.77
N ARG A 15 2.57 21.15 7.42
CA ARG A 15 3.49 20.17 8.03
C ARG A 15 4.34 19.44 6.98
N PHE A 16 3.77 19.09 5.83
CA PHE A 16 4.56 18.55 4.71
C PHE A 16 5.65 19.53 4.26
N PHE A 17 5.36 20.83 4.19
CA PHE A 17 6.37 21.84 3.88
C PHE A 17 7.47 21.96 4.94
N VAL A 18 7.12 21.84 6.22
CA VAL A 18 8.09 21.88 7.34
C VAL A 18 9.08 20.72 7.26
N PHE A 19 8.59 19.50 6.97
CA PHE A 19 9.42 18.29 6.94
C PHE A 19 10.00 17.95 5.57
N ARG A 20 9.80 18.79 4.56
CA ARG A 20 10.14 18.47 3.18
C ARG A 20 11.62 18.13 3.00
N ASN A 21 11.90 17.15 2.16
CA ASN A 21 13.24 16.78 1.74
C ASN A 21 13.32 16.83 0.21
N GLY A 22 13.90 17.91 -0.31
CA GLY A 22 14.04 18.13 -1.75
C GLY A 22 14.88 17.05 -2.43
N LEU A 23 15.93 16.55 -1.77
CA LEU A 23 16.80 15.51 -2.34
C LEU A 23 16.04 14.18 -2.52
N ILE A 24 15.24 13.79 -1.53
CA ILE A 24 14.37 12.59 -1.64
C ILE A 24 13.34 12.81 -2.75
N ALA A 25 12.69 13.99 -2.77
CA ALA A 25 11.70 14.29 -3.78
C ALA A 25 12.27 14.25 -5.20
N ASP A 26 13.46 14.79 -5.43
CA ASP A 26 14.12 14.79 -6.74
C ASP A 26 14.60 13.39 -7.13
N THR A 27 15.12 12.61 -6.19
CA THR A 27 15.47 11.20 -6.41
C THR A 27 14.25 10.39 -6.86
N LEU A 28 13.12 10.53 -6.16
CA LEU A 28 11.88 9.84 -6.50
C LEU A 28 11.36 10.25 -7.89
N ARG A 29 11.47 11.54 -8.26
CA ARG A 29 11.13 12.01 -9.61
C ARG A 29 12.02 11.38 -10.68
N GLN A 30 13.33 11.34 -10.44
CA GLN A 30 14.29 10.72 -11.36
C GLN A 30 14.04 9.22 -11.55
N GLN A 31 13.52 8.54 -10.53
CA GLN A 31 13.10 7.14 -10.57
C GLN A 31 11.71 6.92 -11.20
N GLY A 32 11.09 7.96 -11.77
CA GLY A 32 9.83 7.83 -12.49
C GLY A 32 8.58 7.81 -11.60
N SER A 33 8.65 8.42 -10.41
CA SER A 33 7.48 8.51 -9.53
C SER A 33 6.25 9.09 -10.25
N PRO A 34 5.06 8.51 -10.08
CA PRO A 34 3.84 8.90 -10.80
C PRO A 34 3.16 10.13 -10.19
N TYR A 35 3.62 10.63 -9.04
CA TYR A 35 2.98 11.75 -8.34
C TYR A 35 3.49 13.09 -8.87
N ARG A 36 2.55 14.02 -9.11
CA ARG A 36 2.85 15.40 -9.50
C ARG A 36 3.57 16.16 -8.37
N TYR A 37 3.13 15.94 -7.13
CA TYR A 37 3.69 16.59 -5.94
C TYR A 37 4.32 15.56 -5.02
N ILE A 38 5.57 15.82 -4.65
CA ILE A 38 6.37 14.99 -3.74
C ILE A 38 7.10 15.94 -2.78
N PHE A 39 6.81 15.81 -1.49
CA PHE A 39 7.47 16.56 -0.43
C PHE A 39 8.71 15.84 0.10
N GLY A 40 8.84 14.53 -0.13
CA GLY A 40 10.00 13.74 0.24
C GLY A 40 9.98 13.30 1.71
N LEU A 41 8.80 13.18 2.31
CA LEU A 41 8.68 12.70 3.69
C LEU A 41 8.81 11.17 3.72
N ASN A 42 9.40 10.67 4.80
CA ASN A 42 9.43 9.25 5.13
C ASN A 42 8.24 8.83 6.01
N LEU A 43 8.00 7.52 6.11
CA LEU A 43 6.87 6.98 6.86
C LEU A 43 6.87 7.36 8.36
N PRO A 44 8.02 7.42 9.07
CA PRO A 44 8.07 7.97 10.43
C PRO A 44 7.55 9.41 10.53
N GLN A 45 7.97 10.32 9.65
CA GLN A 45 7.48 11.70 9.64
C GLN A 45 5.97 11.76 9.36
N LEU A 46 5.48 10.96 8.40
CA LEU A 46 4.04 10.85 8.14
C LEU A 46 3.28 10.32 9.36
N SER A 47 3.87 9.39 10.11
CA SER A 47 3.28 8.86 11.34
C SER A 47 3.19 9.92 12.44
N GLU A 48 4.19 10.79 12.59
CA GLU A 48 4.12 11.92 13.53
C GLU A 48 3.06 12.94 13.12
N ILE A 49 2.88 13.21 11.82
CA ILE A 49 1.80 14.08 11.35
C ILE A 49 0.43 13.44 11.59
N ALA A 50 0.30 12.14 11.33
CA ALA A 50 -0.95 11.38 11.50
C ALA A 50 -1.46 11.41 12.94
N LYS A 51 -0.58 11.49 13.95
CA LYS A 51 -0.98 11.65 15.37
C LYS A 51 -1.70 12.96 15.69
N THR A 52 -1.60 13.96 14.80
CA THR A 52 -2.13 15.31 15.05
C THR A 52 -3.39 15.64 14.25
N ILE A 53 -3.92 14.66 13.53
CA ILE A 53 -5.11 14.82 12.70
C ILE A 53 -6.17 13.79 13.11
N PRO A 54 -7.46 14.06 12.86
CA PRO A 54 -8.52 13.12 13.20
C PRO A 54 -8.33 11.77 12.48
N HIS A 55 -8.50 10.69 13.23
CA HIS A 55 -8.55 9.35 12.66
C HIS A 55 -10.01 9.05 12.30
N SER A 56 -10.40 9.42 11.08
CA SER A 56 -11.78 9.27 10.59
C SER A 56 -11.79 8.92 9.10
N ALA A 57 -12.82 8.18 8.68
CA ALA A 57 -13.02 7.84 7.27
C ALA A 57 -13.08 9.11 6.39
N ASP A 58 -13.83 10.14 6.82
CA ASP A 58 -13.93 11.42 6.08
C ASP A 58 -12.57 12.08 5.80
N MET A 59 -11.69 12.11 6.80
CA MET A 59 -10.37 12.72 6.66
C MET A 59 -9.47 11.87 5.75
N ALA A 60 -9.52 10.54 5.94
CA ALA A 60 -8.75 9.59 5.17
C ALA A 60 -9.17 9.59 3.68
N MET A 61 -10.48 9.68 3.39
CA MET A 61 -11.01 9.80 2.02
C MET A 61 -10.61 11.12 1.37
N ALA A 62 -10.66 12.23 2.11
CA ALA A 62 -10.19 13.51 1.59
C ALA A 62 -8.67 13.50 1.25
N LEU A 63 -7.88 12.67 1.94
CA LEU A 63 -6.47 12.48 1.65
C LEU A 63 -6.23 11.56 0.45
N ILE A 64 -6.96 10.43 0.36
CA ILE A 64 -6.80 9.49 -0.76
C ILE A 64 -7.23 10.10 -2.09
N ASP A 65 -8.24 10.99 -2.08
CA ASP A 65 -8.70 11.71 -3.27
C ASP A 65 -7.72 12.79 -3.74
N ASN A 66 -6.78 13.23 -2.89
CA ASN A 66 -5.66 14.08 -3.31
C ASN A 66 -4.52 13.24 -3.93
N ASP A 67 -4.89 12.47 -4.94
CA ASP A 67 -4.06 11.45 -5.60
C ASP A 67 -2.85 12.02 -6.36
N ASN A 68 -2.76 13.34 -6.52
CA ASN A 68 -1.63 14.03 -7.14
C ASN A 68 -0.44 14.22 -6.18
N THR A 69 -0.65 14.01 -4.88
CA THR A 69 0.35 14.20 -3.83
C THR A 69 0.74 12.87 -3.20
N ARG A 70 2.01 12.47 -3.32
CA ARG A 70 2.51 11.21 -2.75
C ARG A 70 2.18 11.10 -1.26
N GLU A 71 2.55 12.10 -0.47
CA GLU A 71 2.38 12.10 0.98
C GLU A 71 0.91 12.04 1.41
N SER A 72 -0.03 12.55 0.59
CA SER A 72 -1.47 12.42 0.86
C SER A 72 -1.93 10.97 0.74
N GLN A 73 -1.52 10.27 -0.32
CA GLN A 73 -1.86 8.85 -0.49
C GLN A 73 -1.18 7.97 0.57
N LEU A 74 0.06 8.29 0.97
CA LEU A 74 0.77 7.52 1.99
C LEU A 74 0.25 7.74 3.42
N ILE A 75 -0.26 8.94 3.76
CA ILE A 75 -0.77 9.22 5.11
C ILE A 75 -2.22 8.75 5.30
N ALA A 76 -3.01 8.63 4.22
CA ALA A 76 -4.42 8.23 4.30
C ALA A 76 -4.63 6.89 5.06
N PRO A 77 -3.86 5.82 4.81
CA PRO A 77 -3.98 4.57 5.56
C PRO A 77 -3.61 4.68 7.05
N LEU A 78 -2.92 5.74 7.48
CA LEU A 78 -2.52 5.90 8.88
C LEU A 78 -3.63 6.52 9.74
N VAL A 79 -4.65 7.10 9.09
CA VAL A 79 -5.75 7.80 9.77
C VAL A 79 -7.12 7.24 9.44
N PHE A 80 -7.19 6.20 8.61
CA PHE A 80 -8.42 5.46 8.39
C PHE A 80 -8.70 4.54 9.59
N PRO A 81 -9.89 4.56 10.21
CA PRO A 81 -10.24 3.66 11.30
C PRO A 81 -10.35 2.20 10.83
N ASN A 82 -9.51 1.31 11.35
CA ASN A 82 -9.48 -0.11 10.93
C ASN A 82 -10.85 -0.81 11.04
N ILE A 83 -11.66 -0.47 12.04
CA ILE A 83 -12.99 -1.06 12.25
C ILE A 83 -13.98 -0.74 11.12
N GLU A 84 -13.72 0.32 10.36
CA GLU A 84 -14.54 0.74 9.22
C GLU A 84 -14.02 0.15 7.89
N MET A 85 -12.89 -0.57 7.90
CA MET A 85 -12.29 -1.11 6.68
C MET A 85 -13.11 -2.29 6.17
N THR A 86 -13.65 -2.15 4.96
CA THR A 86 -14.40 -3.20 4.25
C THR A 86 -13.65 -3.63 2.99
N GLU A 87 -14.00 -4.78 2.45
CA GLU A 87 -13.42 -5.29 1.19
C GLU A 87 -13.61 -4.29 0.04
N ALA A 88 -14.81 -3.69 -0.07
CA ALA A 88 -15.12 -2.71 -1.10
C ALA A 88 -14.21 -1.48 -1.00
N ILE A 89 -14.04 -0.93 0.21
CA ILE A 89 -13.14 0.21 0.46
C ILE A 89 -11.70 -0.19 0.15
N ALA A 90 -11.26 -1.37 0.57
CA ALA A 90 -9.90 -1.83 0.34
C ALA A 90 -9.57 -1.99 -1.14
N ILE A 91 -10.47 -2.59 -1.92
CA ILE A 91 -10.32 -2.75 -3.37
C ILE A 91 -10.31 -1.38 -4.06
N GLU A 92 -11.19 -0.45 -3.65
CA GLU A 92 -11.18 0.91 -4.19
C GLU A 92 -9.84 1.61 -3.93
N TRP A 93 -9.30 1.48 -2.71
CA TRP A 93 -8.04 2.10 -2.34
C TRP A 93 -6.83 1.49 -3.05
N LEU A 94 -6.81 0.17 -3.23
CA LEU A 94 -5.79 -0.50 -4.04
C LEU A 94 -5.82 0.01 -5.49
N ARG A 95 -7.01 0.17 -6.09
CA ARG A 95 -7.16 0.69 -7.45
C ARG A 95 -6.81 2.17 -7.58
N LYS A 96 -6.94 2.96 -6.50
CA LYS A 96 -6.46 4.36 -6.46
C LYS A 96 -4.95 4.45 -6.25
N ALA A 97 -4.28 3.39 -5.77
CA ALA A 97 -2.84 3.41 -5.53
C ALA A 97 -2.08 3.68 -6.83
N LYS A 98 -1.17 4.65 -6.81
CA LYS A 98 -0.36 4.98 -7.99
C LYS A 98 0.99 4.28 -8.01
N SER A 99 1.42 3.71 -6.88
CA SER A 99 2.74 3.11 -6.73
C SER A 99 2.72 1.88 -5.83
N THR A 100 3.73 1.02 -5.99
CA THR A 100 3.96 -0.12 -5.10
C THR A 100 4.14 0.31 -3.65
N GLU A 101 4.79 1.46 -3.42
CA GLU A 101 4.94 2.06 -2.09
C GLU A 101 3.59 2.36 -1.43
N ALA A 102 2.64 2.94 -2.19
CA ALA A 102 1.31 3.20 -1.66
C ALA A 102 0.57 1.91 -1.29
N ILE A 103 0.72 0.85 -2.10
CA ILE A 103 0.17 -0.47 -1.80
C ILE A 103 0.82 -1.05 -0.54
N ASP A 104 2.13 -0.99 -0.43
CA ASP A 104 2.87 -1.49 0.74
C ASP A 104 2.41 -0.83 2.03
N VAL A 105 2.32 0.51 2.03
CA VAL A 105 1.84 1.26 3.19
C VAL A 105 0.39 0.91 3.50
N PHE A 106 -0.46 0.78 2.50
CA PHE A 106 -1.86 0.40 2.70
C PHE A 106 -2.00 -1.01 3.30
N CYS A 107 -1.38 -2.01 2.68
CA CYS A 107 -1.38 -3.39 3.18
C CYS A 107 -0.83 -3.47 4.61
N LEU A 108 0.30 -2.80 4.90
CA LEU A 108 0.91 -2.79 6.21
C LEU A 108 0.01 -2.14 7.28
N LYS A 109 -0.76 -1.11 6.93
CA LYS A 109 -1.52 -0.33 7.92
C LYS A 109 -2.95 -0.84 8.10
N GLN A 110 -3.57 -1.34 7.04
CA GLN A 110 -5.01 -1.61 7.01
C GLN A 110 -5.36 -3.08 6.74
N LEU A 111 -4.51 -3.83 6.04
CA LEU A 111 -4.83 -5.20 5.61
C LEU A 111 -3.96 -6.26 6.29
N ARG A 112 -3.42 -5.93 7.48
CA ARG A 112 -2.59 -6.84 8.26
C ARG A 112 -3.42 -7.97 8.89
N GLU A 113 -4.69 -7.70 9.16
CA GLU A 113 -5.64 -8.71 9.60
C GLU A 113 -6.16 -9.45 8.37
N ASN A 114 -5.76 -10.71 8.24
CA ASN A 114 -5.96 -11.53 7.05
C ASN A 114 -7.43 -11.84 6.70
N SER A 115 -8.40 -11.41 7.51
CA SER A 115 -9.81 -11.75 7.33
C SER A 115 -10.39 -11.26 5.99
N LEU A 116 -9.89 -10.14 5.47
CA LEU A 116 -10.34 -9.58 4.18
C LEU A 116 -9.49 -10.04 2.99
N ALA A 117 -8.28 -10.56 3.24
CA ALA A 117 -7.26 -10.76 2.20
C ALA A 117 -7.71 -11.74 1.12
N GLU A 118 -8.34 -12.86 1.48
CA GLU A 118 -8.81 -13.86 0.50
C GLU A 118 -9.85 -13.28 -0.46
N ASN A 119 -10.82 -12.53 0.06
CA ASN A 119 -11.89 -11.93 -0.75
C ASN A 119 -11.34 -10.83 -1.68
N ILE A 120 -10.43 -10.00 -1.15
CA ILE A 120 -9.74 -8.98 -1.97
C ILE A 120 -8.95 -9.65 -3.10
N ILE A 121 -8.18 -10.70 -2.80
CA ILE A 121 -7.42 -11.43 -3.81
C ILE A 121 -8.35 -12.04 -4.85
N SER A 122 -9.48 -12.63 -4.45
CA SER A 122 -10.39 -13.24 -5.42
C SER A 122 -10.91 -12.25 -6.46
N GLU A 123 -11.10 -11.00 -6.07
CA GLU A 123 -11.59 -9.91 -6.92
C GLU A 123 -10.51 -9.35 -7.86
N ILE A 124 -9.24 -9.28 -7.43
CA ILE A 124 -8.20 -8.55 -8.18
C ILE A 124 -7.11 -9.43 -8.80
N GLN A 125 -7.03 -10.72 -8.48
CA GLN A 125 -5.96 -11.63 -8.95
C GLN A 125 -5.84 -11.76 -10.47
N TYR A 126 -6.93 -11.54 -11.20
CA TYR A 126 -6.97 -11.62 -12.67
C TYR A 126 -6.95 -10.25 -13.35
N SER A 127 -6.76 -9.16 -12.60
CA SER A 127 -6.68 -7.81 -13.14
C SER A 127 -5.55 -7.67 -14.17
N ASP A 128 -5.72 -6.83 -15.17
CA ASP A 128 -4.64 -6.46 -16.11
C ASP A 128 -3.70 -5.40 -15.51
N SER A 129 -4.07 -4.80 -14.38
CA SER A 129 -3.24 -3.83 -13.66
C SER A 129 -2.07 -4.52 -12.96
N ASP A 130 -0.84 -4.12 -13.28
CA ASP A 130 0.35 -4.61 -12.59
C ASP A 130 0.36 -4.26 -11.11
N LEU A 131 -0.27 -3.14 -10.73
CA LEU A 131 -0.41 -2.72 -9.34
C LEU A 131 -1.41 -3.61 -8.58
N ASP A 132 -2.52 -4.02 -9.21
CA ASP A 132 -3.45 -4.96 -8.57
C ASP A 132 -2.78 -6.33 -8.35
N ARG A 133 -2.02 -6.82 -9.34
CA ARG A 133 -1.27 -8.07 -9.24
C ARG A 133 -0.16 -7.98 -8.19
N TYR A 134 0.51 -6.84 -8.11
CA TYR A 134 1.45 -6.55 -7.03
C TYR A 134 0.74 -6.60 -5.66
N ALA A 135 -0.45 -6.01 -5.52
CA ALA A 135 -1.23 -6.09 -4.30
C ALA A 135 -1.57 -7.53 -3.91
N VAL A 136 -1.91 -8.41 -4.87
CA VAL A 136 -2.10 -9.84 -4.60
C VAL A 136 -0.85 -10.47 -4.02
N LEU A 137 0.33 -10.23 -4.60
CA LEU A 137 1.60 -10.73 -4.05
C LEU A 137 1.81 -10.26 -2.60
N ARG A 138 1.50 -9.00 -2.29
CA ARG A 138 1.63 -8.45 -0.93
C ARG A 138 0.66 -9.08 0.06
N LEU A 139 -0.58 -9.32 -0.33
CA LEU A 139 -1.58 -9.98 0.51
C LEU A 139 -1.25 -11.46 0.75
N LEU A 140 -0.66 -12.15 -0.24
CA LEU A 140 -0.28 -13.55 -0.11
C LEU A 140 0.77 -13.81 0.98
N PHE A 141 1.65 -12.85 1.28
CA PHE A 141 2.57 -12.94 2.43
C PHE A 141 1.82 -13.08 3.76
N GLY A 142 0.63 -12.50 3.89
CA GLY A 142 -0.20 -12.66 5.09
C GLY A 142 -0.88 -14.03 5.16
N LEU A 143 -1.08 -14.71 4.02
CA LEU A 143 -1.84 -15.96 3.93
C LEU A 143 -0.98 -17.23 3.98
N ILE A 144 0.35 -17.10 3.91
CA ILE A 144 1.26 -18.23 4.16
C ILE A 144 1.39 -18.47 5.69
N PRO A 145 1.48 -19.73 6.16
CA PRO A 145 1.58 -20.97 5.37
C PRO A 145 0.24 -21.53 4.87
N ASN A 146 -0.90 -20.96 5.26
CA ASN A 146 -2.23 -21.54 5.02
C ASN A 146 -2.61 -21.66 3.53
N LYS A 147 -2.06 -20.80 2.66
CA LYS A 147 -2.35 -20.76 1.22
C LYS A 147 -1.09 -20.93 0.35
N MET A 148 -0.06 -21.65 0.83
CA MET A 148 1.23 -21.81 0.14
C MET A 148 1.10 -22.29 -1.31
N ASP A 149 0.28 -23.30 -1.61
CA ASP A 149 0.13 -23.81 -2.98
C ASP A 149 -0.41 -22.77 -3.95
N PHE A 150 -1.36 -21.95 -3.48
CA PHE A 150 -1.90 -20.87 -4.28
C PHE A 150 -0.87 -19.73 -4.43
N ALA A 151 -0.22 -19.35 -3.32
CA ALA A 151 0.83 -18.33 -3.33
C ALA A 151 1.98 -18.68 -4.30
N LYS A 152 2.43 -19.94 -4.28
CA LYS A 152 3.48 -20.45 -5.17
C LYS A 152 3.07 -20.40 -6.64
N ARG A 153 1.86 -20.89 -6.97
CA ARG A 153 1.35 -20.84 -8.35
C ARG A 153 1.20 -19.40 -8.85
N TYR A 154 0.68 -18.50 -8.03
CA TYR A 154 0.52 -17.10 -8.40
C TYR A 154 1.87 -16.43 -8.65
N ALA A 155 2.84 -16.61 -7.75
CA ALA A 155 4.18 -16.05 -7.90
C ALA A 155 4.89 -16.57 -9.16
N LEU A 156 4.81 -17.88 -9.45
CA LEU A 156 5.37 -18.46 -10.68
C LEU A 156 4.75 -17.84 -11.94
N SER A 157 3.43 -17.65 -11.96
CA SER A 157 2.75 -17.01 -13.10
C SER A 157 3.18 -15.55 -13.31
N GLU A 158 3.48 -14.82 -12.23
CA GLU A 158 4.00 -13.45 -12.32
C GLU A 158 5.46 -13.41 -12.81
N LEU A 159 6.28 -14.43 -12.49
CA LEU A 159 7.61 -14.56 -13.07
C LEU A 159 7.56 -14.84 -14.58
N GLU A 160 6.58 -15.62 -15.04
CA GLU A 160 6.36 -15.86 -16.48
C GLU A 160 5.93 -14.59 -17.22
N ARG A 161 5.10 -13.73 -16.59
CA ARG A 161 4.75 -12.41 -17.14
C ARG A 161 5.97 -11.50 -17.28
N ASN A 162 7.01 -11.70 -16.46
CA ASN A 162 8.27 -10.94 -16.46
C ASN A 162 8.04 -9.41 -16.44
N ASN A 163 7.14 -8.96 -15.56
CA ASN A 163 6.84 -7.55 -15.37
C ASN A 163 7.69 -6.95 -14.24
N ASP A 164 8.28 -5.77 -14.46
CA ASP A 164 9.20 -5.14 -13.50
C ASP A 164 8.56 -4.82 -12.14
N VAL A 165 7.24 -4.56 -12.11
CA VAL A 165 6.49 -4.23 -10.89
C VAL A 165 6.35 -5.48 -9.99
N THR A 166 6.01 -6.63 -10.57
CA THR A 166 5.65 -7.84 -9.81
C THR A 166 6.80 -8.82 -9.62
N ARG A 167 7.78 -8.82 -10.53
CA ARG A 167 8.87 -9.81 -10.57
C ARG A 167 9.61 -9.95 -9.25
N PHE A 168 10.04 -8.82 -8.66
CA PHE A 168 10.83 -8.86 -7.43
C PHE A 168 10.03 -9.44 -6.26
N SER A 169 8.78 -9.00 -6.07
CA SER A 169 7.92 -9.50 -5.00
C SER A 169 7.51 -10.96 -5.20
N ALA A 170 7.35 -11.41 -6.45
CA ALA A 170 7.12 -12.82 -6.76
C ALA A 170 8.32 -13.69 -6.35
N MET A 171 9.55 -13.26 -6.65
CA MET A 171 10.77 -13.95 -6.21
C MET A 171 10.85 -14.02 -4.68
N GLN A 172 10.57 -12.92 -3.99
CA GLN A 172 10.58 -12.90 -2.53
C GLN A 172 9.57 -13.88 -1.93
N LEU A 173 8.35 -13.94 -2.48
CA LEU A 173 7.31 -14.84 -2.00
C LEU A 173 7.71 -16.31 -2.20
N LEU A 174 8.36 -16.67 -3.32
CA LEU A 174 8.87 -18.02 -3.55
C LEU A 174 9.99 -18.40 -2.58
N ASN A 175 10.93 -17.49 -2.31
CA ASN A 175 12.01 -17.72 -1.35
C ASN A 175 11.44 -17.96 0.07
N GLU A 176 10.42 -17.20 0.46
CA GLU A 176 9.76 -17.37 1.75
C GLU A 176 9.04 -18.73 1.85
N ILE A 177 8.36 -19.15 0.76
CA ILE A 177 7.72 -20.47 0.70
C ILE A 177 8.75 -21.61 0.79
N GLU A 178 9.87 -21.49 0.09
CA GLU A 178 10.98 -22.47 0.15
C GLU A 178 11.56 -22.58 1.57
N PHE A 179 11.78 -21.45 2.23
CA PHE A 179 12.24 -21.40 3.61
C PHE A 179 11.28 -22.13 4.56
N ILE A 180 9.98 -21.87 4.45
CA ILE A 180 8.95 -22.52 5.28
C ILE A 180 8.89 -24.04 5.02
N ASP A 181 9.02 -24.49 3.77
CA ASP A 181 9.01 -25.92 3.43
C ASP A 181 10.26 -26.65 3.97
N ALA A 182 11.43 -26.00 3.94
CA ALA A 182 12.67 -26.55 4.48
C ALA A 182 12.61 -26.72 6.01
N ASP A 183 12.02 -25.75 6.72
CA ASP A 183 11.83 -25.81 8.17
C ASP A 183 10.88 -26.96 8.58
N LYS A 184 9.82 -27.22 7.81
CA LYS A 184 8.90 -28.36 8.05
C LYS A 184 9.57 -29.71 7.84
N THR A 185 10.55 -29.81 6.94
CA THR A 185 11.25 -31.07 6.63
C THR A 185 12.35 -31.39 7.65
N SER A 186 12.75 -30.39 8.44
CA SER A 186 13.81 -30.49 9.47
C SER A 186 13.28 -30.83 10.88
N GLN A 187 11.95 -30.97 11.04
CA GLN A 187 11.25 -31.35 12.27
C GLN A 187 10.64 -32.75 12.14
#